data_AF-A0A1G3PYE2-F1
#
_entry.id   AF-A0A1G3PYE2-F1
#
_cell.length_a   1.000
_cell.length_b   1.000
_cell.length_c   1.000
_cell.angle_alpha   90.00
_cell.angle_beta   90.00
_cell.angle_gamma   90.00
#
_symmetry.space_group_name_H-M   'P 1'
#
loop_
_entity.id
_entity.type
_entity.pdbx_description
1 polymer ?
#
loop_
_entity_poly.entity_id
_entity_poly.type
_entity_poly.pdbx_seq_one_letter_code
_entity_poly.pdbx_strand_id
1 'polypeptide(L)'
;MKVDKKIILDYAKNLIQTNKPENKNNISLEQNELTFKNSAAEKIKDITKKLYNFETSLSKFQTAAHTFHEINNILKTSDSFEEIKKLVYETVKNSRFEGKAVLADLFSSDELKKIYSINNLQDFISEKLKNLKTEITDHRTHIKQYAVTLENYRSIQAINEKDIKNLINDVKNNTLKLQNILNSINPALINNVI
;
A
#
# COMPACT_ATOMS: atom_id res chain seq x y z
N MET A 1 -11.23 9.98 -10.04
CA MET A 1 -11.42 8.82 -9.14
C MET A 1 -12.55 9.12 -8.16
N LYS A 2 -13.35 8.11 -7.77
CA LYS A 2 -14.47 8.29 -6.83
C LYS A 2 -14.01 7.87 -5.43
N VAL A 3 -13.99 8.80 -4.48
CA VAL A 3 -13.76 8.52 -3.06
C VAL A 3 -14.83 7.52 -2.58
N ASP A 4 -14.42 6.50 -1.82
CA ASP A 4 -15.34 5.51 -1.28
C ASP A 4 -16.33 6.19 -0.30
N LYS A 5 -17.61 6.20 -0.69
CA LYS A 5 -18.69 6.82 0.07
C LYS A 5 -18.82 6.23 1.48
N LYS A 6 -18.43 4.97 1.68
CA LYS A 6 -18.50 4.31 3.00
C LYS A 6 -17.58 4.99 4.02
N ILE A 7 -16.38 5.38 3.61
CA ILE A 7 -15.40 6.05 4.49
C ILE A 7 -15.91 7.42 4.95
N ILE A 8 -16.51 8.18 4.05
CA ILE A 8 -17.13 9.49 4.36
C ILE A 8 -18.35 9.30 5.29
N LEU A 9 -19.18 8.29 5.03
CA LEU A 9 -20.36 7.99 5.84
C LEU A 9 -20.00 7.54 7.25
N ASP A 10 -18.98 6.70 7.41
CA ASP A 10 -18.50 6.24 8.71
C ASP A 10 -17.89 7.40 9.52
N TYR A 11 -17.22 8.36 8.85
CA TYR A 11 -16.77 9.61 9.47
C TYR A 11 -17.93 10.48 9.99
N ALA A 12 -18.94 10.72 9.15
CA ALA A 12 -20.12 11.49 9.55
C ALA A 12 -20.84 10.86 10.75
N LYS A 13 -20.95 9.53 10.79
CA LYS A 13 -21.52 8.79 11.93
C LYS A 13 -20.71 9.00 13.21
N ASN A 14 -19.39 8.92 13.15
CA ASN A 14 -18.53 9.15 14.32
C ASN A 14 -18.64 10.58 14.85
N LEU A 15 -18.68 11.60 13.98
CA LEU A 15 -18.89 12.99 14.39
C LEU A 15 -20.23 13.21 15.12
N ILE A 16 -21.29 12.51 14.70
CA ILE A 16 -22.60 12.62 15.35
C ILE A 16 -22.60 11.89 16.68
N GLN A 17 -21.94 10.74 16.77
CA GLN A 17 -21.84 9.96 18.00
C GLN A 17 -21.00 10.67 19.08
N THR A 18 -19.91 11.34 18.71
CA THR A 18 -19.10 12.13 19.64
C THR A 18 -19.79 13.44 20.05
N ASN A 19 -20.77 13.94 19.27
CA ASN A 19 -21.59 15.10 19.59
C ASN A 19 -22.95 14.74 20.23
N LYS A 20 -23.15 13.51 20.70
CA LYS A 20 -24.33 13.19 21.53
C LYS A 20 -24.30 14.10 22.79
N PRO A 21 -25.42 14.74 23.15
CA PRO A 21 -25.48 15.79 24.18
C PRO A 21 -25.21 15.34 25.63
N GLU A 22 -24.64 14.15 25.85
CA GLU A 22 -24.44 13.58 27.19
C GLU A 22 -23.00 13.72 27.73
N ASN A 23 -22.05 14.30 26.98
CA ASN A 23 -20.70 14.55 27.50
C ASN A 23 -20.27 16.03 27.34
N LYS A 24 -20.13 16.73 28.47
CA LYS A 24 -19.73 18.14 28.63
C LYS A 24 -18.25 18.44 28.30
N ASN A 25 -17.64 17.75 27.33
CA ASN A 25 -16.37 18.17 26.78
C ASN A 25 -16.61 18.74 25.39
N ASN A 26 -16.76 20.07 25.32
CA ASN A 26 -16.80 20.85 24.09
C ASN A 26 -15.45 20.74 23.36
N ILE A 27 -15.16 19.59 22.74
CA ILE A 27 -14.12 19.51 21.72
C ILE A 27 -14.68 20.26 20.52
N SER A 28 -14.12 21.42 20.19
CA SER A 28 -14.60 22.24 19.09
C SER A 28 -14.57 21.45 17.78
N LEU A 29 -15.47 21.77 16.84
CA LEU A 29 -15.48 21.17 15.51
C LEU A 29 -14.08 21.27 14.85
N GLU A 30 -13.39 22.39 15.08
CA GLU A 30 -12.01 22.66 14.64
C GLU A 30 -10.99 21.70 15.25
N GLN A 31 -11.11 21.34 16.54
CA GLN A 31 -10.22 20.38 17.20
C GLN A 31 -10.43 18.94 16.68
N ASN A 32 -11.67 18.57 16.36
CA ASN A 32 -11.99 17.29 15.71
C ASN A 32 -11.47 17.24 14.26
N GLU A 33 -11.58 18.34 13.52
CA GLU A 33 -11.00 18.47 12.18
C GLU A 33 -9.47 18.35 12.22
N LEU A 34 -8.82 19.04 13.16
CA LEU A 34 -7.37 19.01 13.34
C LEU A 34 -6.87 17.60 13.70
N THR A 35 -7.52 16.94 14.67
CA THR A 35 -7.18 15.56 15.09
C THR A 35 -7.31 14.58 13.93
N PHE A 36 -8.34 14.74 13.10
CA PHE A 36 -8.57 13.90 11.92
C PHE A 36 -7.54 14.13 10.82
N LYS A 37 -7.21 15.39 10.51
CA LYS A 37 -6.15 15.74 9.55
C LYS A 37 -4.78 15.24 10.00
N ASN A 38 -4.49 15.32 11.30
CA ASN A 38 -3.25 14.79 11.87
C ASN A 38 -3.19 13.26 11.75
N SER A 39 -4.29 12.56 12.07
CA SER A 39 -4.39 11.10 11.90
C SER A 39 -4.21 10.68 10.43
N ALA A 40 -4.81 11.40 9.48
CA ALA A 40 -4.61 11.16 8.06
C ALA A 40 -3.16 11.42 7.62
N ALA A 41 -2.53 12.49 8.10
CA ALA A 41 -1.13 12.83 7.80
C ALA A 41 -0.15 11.75 8.33
N GLU A 42 -0.39 11.22 9.53
CA GLU A 42 0.39 10.10 10.08
C GLU A 42 0.23 8.82 9.25
N LYS A 43 -0.99 8.49 8.82
CA LYS A 43 -1.25 7.34 7.94
C LYS A 43 -0.59 7.51 6.56
N ILE A 44 -0.61 8.71 5.99
CA ILE A 44 0.10 9.04 4.76
C ILE A 44 1.60 8.76 4.93
N LYS A 45 2.21 9.24 6.02
CA LYS A 45 3.63 9.01 6.31
C LYS A 45 3.97 7.51 6.39
N ASP A 46 3.17 6.72 7.10
CA ASP A 46 3.36 5.27 7.23
C ASP A 46 3.23 4.55 5.87
N ILE A 47 2.19 4.85 5.09
CA ILE A 47 1.96 4.24 3.77
C ILE A 47 3.06 4.65 2.79
N THR A 48 3.50 5.90 2.78
CA THR A 48 4.63 6.35 1.95
C THR A 48 5.91 5.61 2.29
N LYS A 49 6.20 5.38 3.58
CA LYS A 49 7.36 4.56 3.99
C LYS A 49 7.24 3.12 3.48
N LYS A 50 6.05 2.51 3.57
CA LYS A 50 5.79 1.17 3.05
C LYS A 50 5.97 1.09 1.54
N LEU A 51 5.42 2.05 0.80
CA LEU A 51 5.59 2.15 -0.66
C LEU A 51 7.06 2.22 -1.04
N TYR A 52 7.83 3.10 -0.40
CA TYR A 52 9.27 3.21 -0.63
C TYR A 52 9.97 1.86 -0.41
N ASN A 53 9.70 1.17 0.71
CA ASN A 53 10.30 -0.14 0.98
C ASN A 53 9.93 -1.18 -0.10
N PHE A 54 8.67 -1.23 -0.54
CA PHE A 54 8.24 -2.15 -1.60
C PHE A 54 8.89 -1.82 -2.95
N GLU A 55 9.02 -0.53 -3.30
CA GLU A 55 9.71 -0.09 -4.51
C GLU A 55 11.20 -0.45 -4.47
N THR A 56 11.88 -0.22 -3.34
CA THR A 56 13.28 -0.60 -3.13
C THR A 56 13.46 -2.12 -3.28
N SER A 57 12.63 -2.93 -2.62
CA SER A 57 12.68 -4.39 -2.76
C SER A 57 12.41 -4.84 -4.19
N LEU A 58 11.43 -4.24 -4.87
CA LEU A 58 11.11 -4.52 -6.27
C LEU A 58 12.31 -4.24 -7.18
N SER A 59 12.98 -3.10 -7.01
CA SER A 59 14.18 -2.77 -7.77
C SER A 59 15.30 -3.78 -7.54
N LYS A 60 15.53 -4.21 -6.30
CA LYS A 60 16.52 -5.26 -5.99
C LYS A 60 16.19 -6.58 -6.70
N PHE A 61 14.93 -7.03 -6.65
CA PHE A 61 14.53 -8.26 -7.34
C PHE A 61 14.65 -8.14 -8.86
N GLN A 62 14.35 -6.97 -9.43
CA GLN A 62 14.54 -6.72 -10.86
C GLN A 62 16.02 -6.75 -11.24
N THR A 63 16.91 -6.16 -10.44
CA THR A 63 18.35 -6.25 -10.66
C THR A 63 18.83 -7.70 -10.58
N ALA A 64 18.37 -8.47 -9.60
CA ALA A 64 18.71 -9.89 -9.49
C ALA A 64 18.21 -10.70 -10.70
N ALA A 65 16.97 -10.48 -11.12
CA ALA A 65 16.38 -11.15 -12.28
C ALA A 65 17.14 -10.80 -13.57
N HIS A 66 17.54 -9.54 -13.74
CA HIS A 66 18.38 -9.10 -14.84
C HIS A 66 19.73 -9.80 -14.84
N THR A 67 20.42 -9.82 -13.70
CA THR A 67 21.70 -10.52 -13.54
C THR A 67 21.59 -12.00 -13.88
N PHE A 68 20.54 -12.69 -13.42
CA PHE A 68 20.33 -14.09 -13.77
C PHE A 68 20.00 -14.29 -15.25
N HIS A 69 19.30 -13.34 -15.88
CA HIS A 69 19.05 -13.37 -17.31
C HIS A 69 20.35 -13.23 -18.11
N GLU A 70 21.24 -12.33 -17.71
CA GLU A 70 22.57 -12.18 -18.32
C GLU A 70 23.42 -13.44 -18.15
N ILE A 71 23.46 -14.02 -16.95
CA ILE A 71 24.17 -15.29 -16.70
C ILE A 71 23.61 -16.39 -17.60
N ASN A 72 22.28 -16.50 -17.74
CA ASN A 72 21.66 -17.49 -18.62
C ASN A 72 22.05 -17.27 -20.09
N ASN A 73 22.23 -16.02 -20.52
CA ASN A 73 22.69 -15.73 -21.88
C ASN A 73 24.15 -16.12 -22.07
N ILE A 74 25.03 -15.82 -21.10
CA ILE A 74 26.44 -16.26 -21.10
C ILE A 74 26.53 -17.77 -21.28
N LEU A 75 25.73 -18.53 -20.53
CA LEU A 75 25.70 -20.00 -20.60
C LEU A 75 25.28 -20.53 -21.98
N LYS A 76 24.54 -19.75 -22.77
CA LYS A 76 24.08 -20.14 -24.11
C LYS A 76 25.03 -19.74 -25.22
N THR A 77 25.88 -18.74 -25.00
CA THR A 77 26.70 -18.12 -26.06
C THR A 77 28.19 -18.38 -25.95
N SER A 78 28.68 -18.82 -24.79
CA SER A 78 30.10 -19.05 -24.56
C SER A 78 30.46 -20.53 -24.72
N ASP A 79 31.49 -20.80 -25.52
CA ASP A 79 31.96 -22.16 -25.82
C ASP A 79 33.04 -22.65 -24.84
N SER A 80 33.59 -21.76 -24.02
CA SER A 80 34.68 -22.05 -23.07
C SER A 80 34.21 -21.97 -21.62
N PHE A 81 34.50 -23.03 -20.86
CA PHE A 81 34.15 -23.12 -19.44
C PHE A 81 34.84 -22.04 -18.59
N GLU A 82 36.11 -21.76 -18.86
CA GLU A 82 36.90 -20.74 -18.20
C GLU A 82 36.37 -19.34 -18.51
N GLU A 83 35.89 -19.12 -19.73
CA GLU A 83 35.25 -17.87 -20.12
C GLU A 83 33.90 -17.68 -19.41
N ILE A 84 33.08 -18.73 -19.35
CA ILE A 84 31.82 -18.74 -18.58
C ILE A 84 32.10 -18.36 -17.12
N LYS A 85 33.06 -19.01 -16.45
CA LYS A 85 33.41 -18.68 -15.06
C LYS A 85 33.73 -17.19 -14.88
N LYS A 86 34.57 -16.65 -15.75
CA LYS A 86 35.01 -15.26 -15.68
C LYS A 86 33.84 -14.30 -15.90
N LEU A 87 33.03 -14.53 -16.93
CA LEU A 87 31.89 -13.68 -17.26
C LEU A 87 30.83 -13.72 -16.16
N VAL A 88 30.46 -14.92 -15.68
CA VAL A 88 29.51 -15.07 -14.58
C VAL A 88 30.00 -14.36 -13.32
N TYR A 89 31.28 -14.49 -12.98
CA TYR A 89 31.85 -13.79 -11.83
C TYR A 89 31.74 -12.26 -11.96
N GLU A 90 32.11 -11.70 -13.12
CA GLU A 90 31.99 -10.27 -13.38
C GLU A 90 30.53 -9.80 -13.35
N THR A 91 29.59 -10.53 -13.96
CA THR A 91 28.16 -10.21 -13.93
C THR A 91 27.61 -10.20 -12.50
N VAL A 92 27.99 -11.18 -11.67
CA VAL A 92 27.58 -11.21 -10.26
C VAL A 92 28.21 -10.05 -9.48
N LYS A 93 29.50 -9.76 -9.70
CA LYS A 93 30.21 -8.66 -9.03
C LYS A 93 29.63 -7.29 -9.36
N ASN A 94 29.17 -7.11 -10.60
CA ASN A 94 28.58 -5.87 -11.12
C ASN A 94 27.08 -5.75 -10.80
N SER A 95 26.44 -6.82 -10.32
CA SER A 95 25.06 -6.79 -9.81
C SER A 95 24.96 -5.96 -8.52
N ARG A 96 24.76 -4.64 -8.68
CA ARG A 96 24.72 -3.67 -7.60
C ARG A 96 23.42 -2.88 -7.59
N PHE A 97 22.92 -2.60 -6.40
CA PHE A 97 21.81 -1.67 -6.17
C PHE A 97 22.20 -0.79 -4.98
N GLU A 98 22.19 0.53 -5.17
CA GLU A 98 22.64 1.51 -4.15
C GLU A 98 24.03 1.16 -3.57
N GLY A 99 24.96 0.72 -4.42
CA GLY A 99 26.33 0.35 -4.05
C GLY A 99 26.47 -1.02 -3.36
N LYS A 100 25.36 -1.71 -3.03
CA LYS A 100 25.37 -3.02 -2.37
C LYS A 100 25.25 -4.15 -3.39
N ALA A 101 25.90 -5.28 -3.13
CA ALA A 101 25.78 -6.48 -3.97
C ALA A 101 24.39 -7.09 -3.82
N VAL A 102 23.60 -7.08 -4.90
CA VAL A 102 22.20 -7.50 -4.87
C VAL A 102 22.08 -8.99 -4.60
N LEU A 103 22.87 -9.81 -5.31
CA LEU A 103 22.82 -11.26 -5.11
C LEU A 103 23.29 -11.65 -3.70
N ALA A 104 24.25 -10.94 -3.11
CA ALA A 104 24.69 -11.22 -1.75
C ALA A 104 23.67 -10.78 -0.67
N ASP A 105 22.81 -9.82 -0.98
CA ASP A 105 21.72 -9.37 -0.10
C ASP A 105 20.54 -10.36 -0.14
N LEU A 106 20.29 -10.98 -1.30
CA LEU A 106 19.11 -11.81 -1.54
C LEU A 106 19.35 -13.32 -1.33
N PHE A 107 20.59 -13.78 -1.44
CA PHE A 107 20.93 -15.21 -1.42
C PHE A 107 21.91 -15.53 -0.30
N SER A 108 21.74 -16.71 0.28
CA SER A 108 22.68 -17.24 1.27
C SER A 108 24.05 -17.51 0.64
N SER A 109 25.09 -17.55 1.48
CA SER A 109 26.46 -17.85 1.02
C SER A 109 26.56 -19.18 0.25
N ASP A 110 25.76 -20.18 0.61
CA ASP A 110 25.75 -21.48 -0.07
C ASP A 110 25.03 -21.44 -1.42
N GLU A 111 23.99 -20.63 -1.56
CA GLU A 111 23.36 -20.36 -2.86
C GLU A 111 24.29 -19.59 -3.78
N LEU A 112 25.07 -18.64 -3.27
CA LEU A 112 26.09 -17.95 -4.05
C LEU A 112 27.17 -18.92 -4.55
N LYS A 113 27.62 -19.86 -3.71
CA LYS A 113 28.57 -20.91 -4.14
C LYS A 113 28.03 -21.73 -5.31
N LYS A 114 26.72 -22.03 -5.33
CA LYS A 114 26.07 -22.73 -6.46
C LYS A 114 26.12 -21.93 -7.76
N ILE A 115 26.07 -20.59 -7.68
CA ILE A 115 26.24 -19.71 -8.85
C ILE A 115 27.65 -19.89 -9.44
N TYR A 116 28.66 -20.03 -8.60
CA TYR A 116 30.06 -20.15 -9.02
C TYR A 116 30.49 -21.57 -9.39
N SER A 117 29.74 -22.61 -9.01
CA SER A 117 30.12 -24.00 -9.26
C SER A 117 29.83 -24.49 -10.69
N ILE A 118 29.07 -23.74 -11.50
CA ILE A 118 28.60 -24.04 -12.87
C ILE A 118 27.77 -25.33 -13.02
N ASN A 119 28.10 -26.41 -12.31
CA ASN A 119 27.32 -27.62 -12.25
C ASN A 119 25.89 -27.30 -11.77
N ASN A 120 24.89 -27.66 -12.58
CA ASN A 120 23.46 -27.39 -12.36
C ASN A 120 23.11 -25.89 -12.25
N LEU A 121 23.98 -25.00 -12.76
CA LEU A 121 23.75 -23.56 -12.70
C LEU A 121 22.50 -23.14 -13.49
N GLN A 122 22.24 -23.77 -14.63
CA GLN A 122 21.07 -23.46 -15.45
C GLN A 122 19.75 -23.81 -14.74
N ASP A 123 19.68 -24.97 -14.08
CA ASP A 123 18.50 -25.37 -13.30
C ASP A 123 18.30 -24.46 -12.10
N PHE A 124 19.39 -24.17 -11.37
CA PHE A 124 19.38 -23.22 -10.26
C PHE A 124 18.87 -21.84 -10.70
N ILE A 125 19.39 -21.29 -11.80
CA ILE A 125 18.96 -20.01 -12.35
C ILE A 125 17.48 -20.05 -12.74
N SER A 126 17.04 -21.11 -13.39
CA SER A 126 15.66 -21.26 -13.83
C SER A 126 14.70 -21.29 -12.64
N GLU A 127 15.05 -22.00 -11.57
CA GLU A 127 14.31 -22.00 -10.30
C GLU A 127 14.26 -20.60 -9.67
N LYS A 128 15.41 -19.91 -9.58
CA LYS A 128 15.47 -18.57 -8.99
C LYS A 128 14.71 -17.54 -9.79
N LEU A 129 14.77 -17.58 -11.13
CA LEU A 129 13.97 -16.70 -12.00
C LEU A 129 12.46 -16.93 -11.81
N LYS A 130 12.03 -18.18 -11.63
CA LYS A 130 10.63 -18.50 -11.34
C LYS A 130 10.20 -17.89 -10.00
N ASN A 131 11.01 -18.03 -8.95
CA ASN A 131 10.71 -17.46 -7.64
C ASN A 131 10.70 -15.92 -7.68
N LEU A 132 11.69 -15.30 -8.31
CA LEU A 132 11.76 -13.84 -8.47
C LEU A 132 10.55 -13.28 -9.25
N LYS A 133 10.06 -14.01 -10.26
CA LYS A 133 8.84 -13.61 -10.99
C LYS A 133 7.62 -13.55 -10.05
N THR A 134 7.49 -14.50 -9.14
CA THR A 134 6.42 -14.51 -8.13
C THR A 134 6.58 -13.31 -7.19
N GLU A 135 7.76 -13.09 -6.62
CA GLU A 135 8.06 -11.97 -5.71
C GLU A 135 7.79 -10.60 -6.37
N ILE A 136 8.24 -10.42 -7.61
CA ILE A 136 8.01 -9.19 -8.41
C ILE A 136 6.52 -8.95 -8.62
N THR A 137 5.76 -10.01 -8.92
CA THR A 137 4.30 -9.92 -9.10
C THR A 137 3.61 -9.50 -7.80
N ASP A 138 4.03 -10.07 -6.69
CA ASP A 138 3.44 -9.80 -5.38
C ASP A 138 3.73 -8.36 -4.91
N HIS A 139 4.99 -7.92 -5.03
CA HIS A 139 5.39 -6.54 -4.73
C HIS A 139 4.64 -5.52 -5.59
N ARG A 140 4.46 -5.78 -6.89
CA ARG A 140 3.66 -4.91 -7.78
C ARG A 140 2.20 -4.84 -7.34
N THR A 141 1.64 -5.94 -6.84
CA THR A 141 0.26 -5.96 -6.32
C THR A 141 0.14 -5.08 -5.09
N HIS A 142 1.06 -5.21 -4.13
CA HIS A 142 1.08 -4.38 -2.93
C HIS A 142 1.30 -2.90 -3.24
N ILE A 143 2.21 -2.55 -4.15
CA ILE A 143 2.41 -1.15 -4.58
C ILE A 143 1.09 -0.55 -5.09
N LYS A 144 0.35 -1.27 -5.94
CA LYS A 144 -0.95 -0.80 -6.44
C LYS A 144 -1.97 -0.60 -5.31
N GLN A 145 -2.06 -1.55 -4.39
CA GLN A 145 -2.99 -1.46 -3.24
C GLN A 145 -2.67 -0.26 -2.34
N TYR A 146 -1.38 -0.07 -2.00
CA TYR A 146 -0.96 1.04 -1.17
C TYR A 146 -1.06 2.39 -1.89
N ALA A 147 -0.85 2.46 -3.20
CA ALA A 147 -1.05 3.69 -3.97
C ALA A 147 -2.51 4.14 -3.95
N VAL A 148 -3.46 3.22 -4.14
CA VAL A 148 -4.91 3.50 -4.01
C VAL A 148 -5.24 3.96 -2.59
N THR A 149 -4.71 3.28 -1.58
CA THR A 149 -4.93 3.64 -0.18
C THR A 149 -4.36 5.03 0.15
N LEU A 150 -3.18 5.35 -0.36
CA LEU A 150 -2.53 6.66 -0.20
C LEU A 150 -3.39 7.77 -0.81
N GLU A 151 -3.96 7.56 -2.00
CA GLU A 151 -4.83 8.54 -2.64
C GLU A 151 -6.12 8.77 -1.84
N ASN A 152 -6.68 7.73 -1.23
CA ASN A 152 -7.83 7.86 -0.34
C ASN A 152 -7.49 8.75 0.87
N TYR A 153 -6.36 8.53 1.54
CA TYR A 153 -5.96 9.36 2.68
C TYR A 153 -5.56 10.79 2.29
N ARG A 154 -4.95 10.99 1.11
CA ARG A 154 -4.72 12.35 0.57
C ARG A 154 -6.02 13.09 0.30
N SER A 155 -7.03 12.38 -0.23
CA SER A 155 -8.36 12.94 -0.43
C SER A 155 -8.99 13.36 0.90
N ILE A 156 -8.84 12.54 1.95
CA ILE A 156 -9.29 12.85 3.31
C ILE A 156 -8.59 14.10 3.87
N GLN A 157 -7.26 14.19 3.73
CA GLN A 157 -6.48 15.34 4.20
C GLN A 157 -6.87 16.64 3.49
N ALA A 158 -7.30 16.55 2.22
CA ALA A 158 -7.74 17.67 1.40
C ALA A 158 -9.18 18.14 1.68
N ILE A 159 -9.98 17.35 2.42
CA ILE A 159 -11.32 17.80 2.85
C ILE A 159 -11.15 19.05 3.71
N ASN A 160 -11.79 20.14 3.28
CA ASN A 160 -11.75 21.42 3.98
C ASN A 160 -12.95 21.55 4.94
N GLU A 161 -12.84 22.52 5.85
CA GLU A 161 -13.85 22.85 6.85
C GLU A 161 -15.22 23.16 6.23
N LYS A 162 -15.29 23.79 5.05
CA LYS A 162 -16.56 24.12 4.36
C LYS A 162 -17.31 22.86 3.93
N ASP A 163 -16.61 21.85 3.41
CA ASP A 163 -17.21 20.58 2.99
C ASP A 163 -17.71 19.76 4.19
N ILE A 164 -16.98 19.78 5.31
CA ILE A 164 -17.43 19.18 6.58
C ILE A 164 -18.66 19.90 7.12
N LYS A 165 -18.67 21.24 7.11
CA LYS A 165 -19.82 22.05 7.52
C LYS A 165 -21.06 21.76 6.66
N ASN A 166 -20.90 21.64 5.35
CA ASN A 166 -21.98 21.29 4.44
C ASN A 166 -22.54 19.89 4.75
N LEU A 167 -21.68 18.90 4.94
CA LEU A 167 -22.10 17.53 5.26
C LEU A 167 -22.86 17.49 6.61
N ILE A 168 -22.39 18.20 7.62
CA ILE A 168 -23.07 18.31 8.91
C ILE A 168 -24.44 18.97 8.75
N ASN A 169 -24.53 20.05 7.96
CA ASN A 169 -25.78 20.74 7.69
C ASN A 169 -26.77 19.84 6.96
N ASP A 170 -26.32 19.07 5.98
CA ASP A 170 -27.15 18.10 5.25
C ASP A 170 -27.68 17.01 6.17
N VAL A 171 -26.84 16.47 7.06
CA VAL A 171 -27.29 15.49 8.04
C VAL A 171 -28.30 16.09 9.01
N LYS A 172 -28.03 17.28 9.58
CA LYS A 172 -28.98 17.98 10.46
C LYS A 172 -30.32 18.21 9.78
N ASN A 173 -30.31 18.71 8.55
CA ASN A 173 -31.52 18.96 7.77
C ASN A 173 -32.30 17.66 7.49
N ASN A 174 -31.61 16.57 7.17
CA ASN A 174 -32.26 15.29 6.93
C ASN A 174 -32.79 14.65 8.22
N THR A 175 -32.10 14.80 9.35
CA THR A 175 -32.62 14.38 10.66
C THR A 175 -33.87 15.16 11.06
N LEU A 176 -33.89 16.48 10.84
CA LEU A 176 -35.07 17.32 11.06
C LEU A 176 -36.24 16.91 10.17
N LYS A 177 -36.00 16.64 8.88
CA LYS A 177 -37.03 16.12 7.97
C LYS A 177 -37.58 14.78 8.46
N LEU A 178 -36.72 13.87 8.90
CA LEU A 178 -37.14 12.57 9.43
C LEU A 178 -37.98 12.72 10.71
N GLN A 179 -37.57 13.59 11.65
CA GLN A 179 -38.36 13.91 12.84
C GLN A 179 -39.72 14.50 12.48
N ASN A 180 -39.78 15.40 11.51
CA ASN A 180 -41.04 15.98 11.05
C ASN A 180 -41.95 14.92 10.42
N ILE A 181 -41.39 13.99 9.63
CA ILE A 181 -42.15 12.84 9.11
C ILE A 181 -42.67 11.98 10.27
N LEU A 182 -41.83 11.62 11.24
CA LEU A 182 -42.23 10.82 12.41
C LEU A 182 -43.30 11.52 13.25
N ASN A 183 -43.18 12.83 13.47
CA ASN A 183 -44.16 13.64 14.20
C ASN A 183 -45.47 13.82 13.42
N SER A 184 -45.43 13.73 12.09
CA SER A 184 -46.62 13.79 11.22
C SER A 184 -47.35 12.44 11.12
N ILE A 185 -46.71 11.34 11.54
CA ILE A 185 -47.38 10.06 11.71
C ILE A 185 -48.18 10.13 13.03
N ASN A 186 -49.47 9.84 12.95
CA ASN A 186 -50.35 9.83 14.12
C ASN A 186 -49.77 8.92 15.23
N PRO A 187 -49.56 9.42 16.47
CA PRO A 187 -49.03 8.61 17.57
C PRO A 187 -49.82 7.32 17.82
N ALA A 188 -51.12 7.32 17.49
CA ALA A 188 -51.99 6.14 17.58
C ALA A 188 -51.63 5.02 16.57
N LEU A 189 -50.95 5.32 15.47
CA LEU A 189 -50.44 4.32 14.52
C LEU A 189 -49.11 3.71 14.98
N ILE A 190 -48.27 4.45 15.72
CA ILE A 190 -46.99 3.95 16.24
C ILE A 190 -47.23 2.99 17.42
N ASN A 191 -48.17 3.31 18.32
CA ASN A 191 -48.55 2.45 19.45
C ASN A 191 -49.36 1.19 19.06
N ASN A 192 -49.76 1.05 17.78
CA ASN A 192 -50.43 -0.14 17.26
C ASN A 192 -49.48 -1.08 16.48
N VAL A 193 -48.19 -0.71 16.35
CA VAL A 193 -47.16 -1.49 15.62
C VAL A 193 -46.05 -2.00 16.54
N ILE A 194 -45.93 -1.48 17.77
CA ILE A 194 -45.06 -2.00 18.86
C ILE A 194 -45.95 -2.71 19.88
#